data_AF-A0A7V8VW44-F1
#
_entry.id   AF-A0A7V8VW44-F1
#
_cell.length_a   1.000
_cell.length_b   1.000
_cell.length_c   1.000
_cell.angle_alpha   90.00
_cell.angle_beta   90.00
_cell.angle_gamma   90.00
#
_symmetry.space_group_name_H-M   'P 1'
#
loop_
_entity.id
_entity.type
_entity.pdbx_description
1 polymer ?
#
loop_
_entity_poly.entity_id
_entity_poly.type
_entity_poly.pdbx_seq_one_letter_code
_entity_poly.pdbx_strand_id
1 'polypeptide(L)'
;MDQEAPPTLSRDRTRVRTPMRCPICHEQLRDTLIRDLGGVTASIVWQLHAGRCDAHGWFQTEVVSRPPREIFAVTKPFGAARRIVIEGREFFAFPTTWNDLTDDERRMPVDPLDERYWQTRRHS
;
A
#
# COMPACT_ATOMS: atom_id res chain seq x y z
N MET A 1 -30.67 21.92 -22.82
CA MET A 1 -30.72 20.80 -21.86
C MET A 1 -29.29 20.54 -21.43
N ASP A 2 -28.85 21.24 -20.40
CA ASP A 2 -27.56 20.98 -19.77
C ASP A 2 -27.70 19.69 -18.96
N GLN A 3 -27.12 18.60 -19.47
CA GLN A 3 -26.96 17.39 -18.68
C GLN A 3 -25.85 17.63 -17.67
N GLU A 4 -26.26 17.84 -16.42
CA GLU A 4 -25.35 17.87 -15.28
C GLU A 4 -24.62 16.52 -15.22
N ALA A 5 -23.30 16.54 -15.42
CA ALA A 5 -22.47 15.36 -15.34
C ALA A 5 -22.64 14.72 -13.95
N PRO A 6 -22.76 13.39 -13.84
CA PRO A 6 -22.92 12.74 -12.54
C PRO A 6 -21.75 13.14 -11.63
N PRO A 7 -21.99 13.35 -10.32
CA PRO A 7 -20.93 13.72 -9.39
C PRO A 7 -19.84 12.65 -9.46
N THR A 8 -18.65 13.04 -9.89
CA THR A 8 -17.48 12.16 -9.92
C THR A 8 -17.21 11.76 -8.47
N LEU A 9 -17.61 10.57 -8.06
CA LEU A 9 -17.23 10.00 -6.77
C LEU A 9 -15.71 10.13 -6.68
N SER A 10 -15.24 10.86 -5.66
CA SER A 10 -13.81 11.01 -5.42
C SER A 10 -13.21 9.61 -5.33
N ARG A 11 -12.30 9.29 -6.26
CA ARG A 11 -11.54 8.02 -6.26
C ARG A 11 -10.67 7.88 -5.01
N ASP A 12 -10.47 8.99 -4.30
CA ASP A 12 -9.62 9.11 -3.13
C ASP A 12 -10.46 9.09 -1.87
N ARG A 13 -10.18 8.11 -1.01
CA ARG A 13 -10.68 8.03 0.35
C ARG A 13 -9.58 8.45 1.31
N THR A 14 -9.83 9.50 2.08
CA THR A 14 -8.85 10.08 3.01
C THR A 14 -9.14 9.68 4.45
N ARG A 15 -8.10 9.67 5.31
CA ARG A 15 -8.17 9.29 6.73
C ARG A 15 -8.81 7.92 6.98
N VAL A 16 -8.59 7.00 6.05
CA VAL A 16 -9.11 5.63 6.08
C VAL A 16 -8.14 4.67 6.77
N ARG A 17 -8.66 3.61 7.38
CA ARG A 17 -7.79 2.57 7.94
C ARG A 17 -7.17 1.74 6.82
N THR A 18 -5.89 1.43 6.98
CA THR A 18 -5.11 0.54 6.11
C THR A 18 -4.30 -0.42 6.99
N PRO A 19 -4.10 -1.68 6.60
CA PRO A 19 -3.20 -2.60 7.32
C PRO A 19 -1.73 -2.16 7.26
N MET A 20 -1.39 -1.26 6.33
CA MET A 20 -0.03 -0.77 6.14
C MET A 20 0.52 -0.08 7.38
N ARG A 21 1.70 -0.52 7.83
CA ARG A 21 2.50 0.09 8.89
C ARG A 21 3.79 0.66 8.30
N CYS A 22 4.48 1.51 9.05
CA CYS A 22 5.81 1.96 8.63
C CYS A 22 6.74 0.75 8.50
N PRO A 23 7.41 0.55 7.35
CA PRO A 23 8.23 -0.64 7.15
C PRO A 23 9.55 -0.62 7.94
N ILE A 24 9.85 0.51 8.61
CA ILE A 24 11.10 0.75 9.35
C ILE A 24 10.86 0.62 10.86
N CYS A 25 9.90 1.38 11.40
CA CYS A 25 9.61 1.35 12.84
C CYS A 25 8.32 0.60 13.22
N HIS A 26 7.57 0.08 12.25
CA HIS A 26 6.31 -0.67 12.46
C HIS A 26 5.16 0.11 13.12
N GLU A 27 5.35 1.40 13.37
CA GLU A 27 4.31 2.29 13.85
C GLU A 27 3.16 2.43 12.85
N GLN A 28 1.97 2.72 13.37
CA GLN A 28 0.80 2.97 12.53
C GLN A 28 0.98 4.27 11.74
N LEU A 29 0.60 4.24 10.47
CA LEU A 29 0.67 5.38 9.58
C LEU A 29 -0.48 6.35 9.83
N ARG A 30 -0.19 7.65 9.71
CA ARG A 30 -1.14 8.77 9.74
C ARG A 30 -1.43 9.26 8.33
N ASP A 31 -2.35 10.23 8.21
CA ASP A 31 -2.69 10.90 6.94
C ASP A 31 -2.96 9.91 5.80
N THR A 32 -3.63 8.81 6.14
CA THR A 32 -3.81 7.65 5.28
C THR A 32 -4.76 7.95 4.12
N LEU A 33 -4.47 7.36 2.98
CA LEU A 33 -5.21 7.56 1.73
C LEU A 33 -5.34 6.23 1.00
N ILE A 34 -6.52 5.95 0.47
CA ILE A 34 -6.71 4.87 -0.50
C ILE A 34 -7.28 5.47 -1.77
N ARG A 35 -6.58 5.28 -2.89
CA ARG A 35 -7.06 5.66 -4.22
C ARG A 35 -7.45 4.42 -4.99
N ASP A 36 -8.67 4.43 -5.52
CA ASP A 36 -9.12 3.44 -6.47
C ASP A 36 -8.59 3.84 -7.87
N LEU A 37 -7.73 3.02 -8.45
CA LEU A 37 -7.12 3.25 -9.77
C LEU A 37 -8.03 2.80 -10.90
N GLY A 38 -8.86 1.79 -10.65
CA GLY A 38 -9.85 1.29 -11.60
C GLY A 38 -10.41 -0.07 -11.18
N GLY A 39 -11.50 -0.47 -11.84
CA GLY A 39 -11.95 -1.85 -11.79
C GLY A 39 -11.07 -2.73 -12.67
N VAL A 40 -10.77 -3.94 -12.20
CA VAL A 40 -10.06 -4.95 -12.99
C VAL A 40 -11.10 -5.87 -13.64
N THR A 41 -11.49 -6.95 -12.95
CA THR A 41 -12.53 -7.91 -13.33
C THR A 41 -13.21 -8.43 -12.07
N ALA A 42 -14.36 -9.09 -12.19
CA ALA A 42 -15.03 -9.76 -11.06
C ALA A 42 -15.20 -8.89 -9.80
N SER A 43 -15.55 -7.61 -9.97
CA SER A 43 -15.69 -6.62 -8.89
C SER A 43 -14.40 -6.36 -8.07
N ILE A 44 -13.23 -6.75 -8.58
CA ILE A 44 -11.93 -6.41 -8.00
C ILE A 44 -11.59 -4.96 -8.36
N VAL A 45 -11.24 -4.19 -7.34
CA VAL A 45 -10.75 -2.81 -7.49
C VAL A 45 -9.23 -2.83 -7.31
N TRP A 46 -8.51 -2.19 -8.22
CA TRP A 46 -7.09 -1.92 -8.04
C TRP A 46 -6.92 -0.66 -7.19
N GLN A 47 -6.19 -0.78 -6.09
CA GLN A 47 -6.06 0.26 -5.07
C GLN A 47 -4.60 0.61 -4.81
N LEU A 48 -4.34 1.90 -4.57
CA LEU A 48 -3.11 2.38 -3.96
C LEU A 48 -3.40 2.81 -2.52
N HIS A 49 -2.74 2.18 -1.57
CA HIS A 49 -2.78 2.54 -0.17
C HIS A 49 -1.56 3.41 0.14
N ALA A 50 -1.76 4.57 0.77
CA ALA A 50 -0.69 5.49 1.17
C ALA A 50 -0.84 5.87 2.65
N GLY A 51 0.28 6.17 3.31
CA GLY A 51 0.28 6.64 4.69
C GLY A 51 1.62 7.26 5.08
N ARG A 52 1.59 8.17 6.06
CA ARG A 52 2.74 8.94 6.54
C ARG A 52 3.20 8.45 7.91
N CYS A 53 4.49 8.17 8.02
CA CYS A 53 5.18 8.03 9.30
C CYS A 53 5.82 9.37 9.65
N ASP A 54 5.70 9.83 10.90
CA ASP A 54 6.29 11.09 11.33
C ASP A 54 7.82 11.09 11.25
N ALA A 55 8.45 9.95 11.58
CA ALA A 55 9.91 9.81 11.54
C ALA A 55 10.45 9.53 10.13
N HIS A 56 9.71 8.78 9.31
CA HIS A 56 10.24 8.20 8.09
C HIS A 56 9.59 8.69 6.80
N GLY A 57 8.56 9.55 6.88
CA GLY A 57 7.87 10.13 5.72
C GLY A 57 6.79 9.23 5.11
N TRP A 58 6.50 9.45 3.83
CA TRP A 58 5.43 8.75 3.12
C TRP A 58 5.84 7.37 2.60
N PHE A 59 4.88 6.45 2.68
CA PHE A 59 4.92 5.10 2.13
C PHE A 59 3.64 4.80 1.37
N GLN A 60 3.73 3.94 0.35
CA GLN A 60 2.56 3.42 -0.35
C GLN A 60 2.75 1.99 -0.83
N THR A 61 1.65 1.32 -1.14
CA THR A 61 1.65 0.01 -1.77
C THR A 61 0.42 -0.20 -2.64
N GLU A 62 0.55 -1.11 -3.60
CA GLU A 62 -0.52 -1.51 -4.50
C GLU A 62 -1.20 -2.78 -4.01
N VAL A 63 -2.52 -2.75 -4.03
CA VAL A 63 -3.37 -3.89 -3.69
C VAL A 63 -4.27 -4.16 -4.87
N VAL A 64 -4.24 -5.40 -5.33
CA VAL A 64 -5.24 -5.95 -6.24
C VAL A 64 -5.87 -7.12 -5.49
N SER A 65 -6.40 -8.13 -6.15
CA SER A 65 -7.01 -9.33 -5.55
C SER A 65 -6.13 -10.15 -4.60
N ARG A 66 -4.94 -9.66 -4.22
CA ARG A 66 -3.94 -10.29 -3.36
C ARG A 66 -3.29 -9.26 -2.42
N PRO A 67 -2.75 -9.68 -1.26
CA PRO A 67 -1.93 -8.81 -0.42
C PRO A 67 -0.76 -8.18 -1.19
N PRO A 68 -0.29 -7.01 -0.76
CA PRO A 68 0.80 -6.30 -1.43
C PRO A 68 2.10 -7.10 -1.34
N ARG A 69 2.90 -7.05 -2.41
CA ARG A 69 4.25 -7.65 -2.41
C ARG A 69 5.28 -6.75 -1.74
N GLU A 70 5.16 -5.44 -1.93
CA GLU A 70 6.19 -4.49 -1.49
C GLU A 70 5.54 -3.19 -1.03
N ILE A 71 6.13 -2.55 -0.04
CA ILE A 71 5.81 -1.19 0.37
C ILE A 71 6.93 -0.27 -0.13
N PHE A 72 6.58 0.82 -0.79
CA PHE A 72 7.53 1.76 -1.37
C PHE A 72 7.61 3.03 -0.54
N ALA A 73 8.83 3.51 -0.30
CA ALA A 73 9.03 4.87 0.19
C ALA A 73 8.76 5.86 -0.95
N VAL A 74 7.91 6.86 -0.74
CA VAL A 74 7.53 7.83 -1.79
C VAL A 74 7.67 9.27 -1.31
N THR A 75 7.78 10.20 -2.24
CA THR A 75 7.90 11.64 -1.93
C THR A 75 6.59 12.25 -1.39
N LYS A 76 5.46 11.75 -1.88
CA LYS A 76 4.09 12.08 -1.49
C LYS A 76 3.16 10.92 -1.88
N PRO A 77 1.89 10.87 -1.43
CA PRO A 77 0.93 9.90 -1.94
C PRO A 77 0.87 9.95 -3.46
N PHE A 78 0.98 8.78 -4.11
CA PHE A 78 0.97 8.63 -5.57
C PHE A 78 2.12 9.37 -6.28
N GLY A 79 3.18 9.69 -5.54
CA GLY A 79 4.40 10.30 -6.05
C GLY A 79 5.41 9.28 -6.52
N ALA A 80 6.61 9.76 -6.82
CA ALA A 80 7.74 8.89 -7.19
C ALA A 80 8.31 8.17 -5.97
N ALA A 81 8.82 6.96 -6.21
CA ALA A 81 9.66 6.25 -5.24
C ALA A 81 10.87 7.11 -4.87
N ARG A 82 11.24 7.09 -3.58
CA ARG A 82 12.40 7.79 -3.06
C ARG A 82 13.32 6.83 -2.34
N ARG A 83 14.58 7.21 -2.30
CA ARG A 83 15.61 6.52 -1.56
C ARG A 83 15.47 6.75 -0.04
N ILE A 84 15.65 5.68 0.73
CA ILE A 84 15.86 5.70 2.16
C ILE A 84 17.20 5.03 2.45
N VAL A 85 17.98 5.59 3.38
CA VAL A 85 19.22 4.96 3.86
C VAL A 85 19.00 4.48 5.29
N ILE A 86 19.18 3.19 5.54
CA ILE A 86 19.11 2.56 6.85
C ILE A 86 20.45 1.85 7.05
N GLU A 87 21.18 2.20 8.11
CA GLU A 87 22.47 1.56 8.43
C GLU A 87 23.46 1.56 7.25
N GLY A 88 23.48 2.66 6.48
CA GLY A 88 24.34 2.82 5.31
C GLY A 88 23.90 2.06 4.06
N ARG A 89 22.79 1.31 4.12
CA ARG A 89 22.21 0.57 2.98
C ARG A 89 21.04 1.34 2.39
N GLU A 90 20.96 1.35 1.07
CA GLU A 90 19.90 2.05 0.33
C GLU A 90 18.71 1.13 0.08
N PHE A 91 17.51 1.66 0.35
CA PHE A 91 16.23 1.00 0.13
C PHE A 91 15.29 1.90 -0.66
N PHE A 92 14.56 1.29 -1.59
CA PHE A 92 13.47 1.93 -2.35
C PHE A 92 12.13 1.23 -2.09
N ALA A 93 12.19 -0.07 -1.79
CA ALA A 93 11.07 -0.94 -1.55
C ALA A 93 11.35 -1.87 -0.37
N PHE A 94 10.28 -2.28 0.29
CA PHE A 94 10.29 -3.12 1.48
C PHE A 94 9.41 -4.34 1.20
N PRO A 95 10.00 -5.52 0.95
CA PRO A 95 9.23 -6.75 0.73
C PRO A 95 8.35 -7.08 1.94
N THR A 96 7.12 -7.50 1.66
CA THR A 96 6.19 -7.99 2.67
C THR A 96 6.35 -9.50 2.87
N THR A 97 5.76 -10.02 3.95
CA THR A 97 5.66 -11.46 4.23
C THR A 97 4.89 -12.23 3.16
N TRP A 98 4.07 -11.58 2.34
CA TRP A 98 3.41 -12.22 1.19
C TRP A 98 4.43 -12.83 0.20
N ASN A 99 5.62 -12.25 0.07
CA ASN A 99 6.68 -12.80 -0.78
C ASN A 99 7.34 -14.06 -0.22
N ASP A 100 7.18 -14.35 1.06
CA ASP A 100 7.81 -15.50 1.73
C ASP A 100 7.00 -16.79 1.61
N LEU A 101 5.72 -16.69 1.21
CA LEU A 101 4.88 -17.84 0.96
C LEU A 101 5.36 -18.66 -0.24
N THR A 102 5.21 -19.97 -0.15
CA THR A 102 5.39 -20.89 -1.28
C THR A 102 4.37 -20.61 -2.39
N ASP A 103 4.62 -21.14 -3.59
CA ASP A 103 3.69 -20.98 -4.71
C ASP A 103 2.29 -21.54 -4.41
N ASP A 104 2.22 -22.65 -3.69
CA ASP A 104 0.94 -23.28 -3.34
C ASP A 104 0.18 -22.46 -2.30
N GLU A 105 0.86 -21.94 -1.29
CA GLU A 105 0.26 -21.02 -0.32
C GLU A 105 -0.22 -19.72 -0.98
N ARG A 106 0.55 -19.16 -1.92
CA ARG A 106 0.13 -17.95 -2.66
C ARG A 106 -1.07 -18.17 -3.56
N ARG A 107 -1.36 -19.40 -3.98
CA ARG A 107 -2.53 -19.71 -4.81
C ARG A 107 -3.81 -19.77 -3.98
N MET A 108 -3.71 -20.11 -2.69
CA MET A 108 -4.88 -20.18 -1.80
C MET A 108 -5.63 -18.85 -1.73
N PRO A 109 -6.98 -18.86 -1.66
CA PRO A 109 -7.75 -17.65 -1.41
C PRO A 109 -7.39 -17.08 -0.03
N VAL A 110 -7.04 -15.80 0.00
CA VAL A 110 -6.75 -15.05 1.24
C VAL A 110 -7.46 -13.71 1.17
N ASP A 111 -7.74 -13.12 2.34
CA ASP A 111 -8.15 -11.72 2.41
C ASP A 111 -6.96 -10.82 2.04
N PRO A 112 -7.05 -9.99 0.98
CA PRO A 112 -5.99 -9.05 0.60
C PRO A 112 -5.64 -8.04 1.68
N LEU A 113 -6.54 -7.78 2.64
CA LEU A 113 -6.36 -6.81 3.73
C LEU A 113 -5.96 -7.46 5.05
N ASP A 114 -5.67 -8.77 5.08
CA ASP A 114 -5.14 -9.44 6.27
C ASP A 114 -3.76 -8.88 6.63
N GLU A 115 -3.67 -8.20 7.77
CA GLU A 115 -2.48 -7.48 8.22
C GLU A 115 -1.21 -8.35 8.30
N ARG A 116 -1.36 -9.66 8.48
CA ARG A 116 -0.23 -10.59 8.57
C ARG A 116 0.61 -10.61 7.30
N TYR A 117 -0.03 -10.43 6.14
CA TYR A 117 0.62 -10.42 4.83
C TYR A 117 1.18 -9.05 4.43
N TRP A 118 0.92 -8.01 5.23
CA TRP A 118 1.40 -6.64 5.01
C TRP A 118 2.66 -6.31 5.81
N GLN A 119 3.04 -7.17 6.76
CA GLN A 119 4.22 -6.96 7.58
C GLN A 119 5.47 -6.99 6.71
N THR A 120 6.39 -6.06 6.94
CA THR A 120 7.71 -6.07 6.28
C THR A 120 8.71 -6.83 7.11
N ARG A 121 9.70 -7.41 6.43
CA ARG A 121 10.84 -8.05 7.10
C ARG A 121 11.55 -7.01 7.98
N ARG A 122 11.96 -7.42 9.19
CA ARG A 122 12.89 -6.62 9.98
C ARG A 122 14.23 -6.62 9.26
N HIS A 123 14.77 -5.44 8.99
CA HIS A 123 16.16 -5.30 8.56
C HIS A 123 17.02 -5.55 9.80
N SER A 124 17.60 -6.74 9.90
CA SER A 124 18.65 -7.11 10.85
C SER A 124 20.03 -6.82 10.29
#